data_AF-A0A442UFL4-F1
#
_entry.id   AF-A0A442UFL4-F1
#
_cell.length_a   1.000
_cell.length_b   1.000
_cell.length_c   1.000
_cell.angle_alpha   90.00
_cell.angle_beta   90.00
_cell.angle_gamma   90.00
#
_symmetry.space_group_name_H-M   'P 1'
#
loop_
_entity.id
_entity.type
_entity.pdbx_description
1 polymer ?
#
loop_
_entity_poly.entity_id
_entity_poly.type
_entity_poly.pdbx_seq_one_letter_code
_entity_poly.pdbx_strand_id
1 'polypeptide(L)'
;MTDRETGLLERWRAERPMYAAWGNFVAATLTDAVAREIHPTTLELFLRIPIKPRTKADPSLLAKAFRRGKPYADPYNDIEDKVGLRFVVLVSADIKIVERVVNTCPNWTAVRARDYEEERRQRPYEFDYQSVHYIVRSKDELTFDGVTIAAGTPCEIQVRTILQHAYSELTHDTIYKPSVQASPEVKRSAAKSMALMEATDDYFMKVREWLDAALAPSREVSAAVDRLYRSYTGLVPQSSPLDTLLIDHFGQWAKEGFEVELRQFLDDKAFLADRIRKRAPVDLLFRQPAVLMVYWAIKVAPRSAPENGPLTDEELAPIYSDLGLARPVAQG
;
A
#
# COMPACT_ATOMS: atom_id res chain seq x y z
N MET A 1 -42.72 -31.44 -2.36
CA MET A 1 -41.51 -31.10 -1.58
C MET A 1 -40.55 -30.43 -2.54
N THR A 2 -40.57 -29.09 -2.61
CA THR A 2 -39.51 -28.34 -3.28
C THR A 2 -38.22 -28.67 -2.54
N ASP A 3 -37.27 -29.26 -3.27
CA ASP A 3 -36.00 -29.73 -2.70
C ASP A 3 -35.30 -28.60 -1.94
N ARG A 4 -34.78 -28.88 -0.74
CA ARG A 4 -34.10 -27.89 0.12
C ARG A 4 -32.96 -27.19 -0.63
N GLU A 5 -32.29 -27.91 -1.54
CA GLU A 5 -31.26 -27.33 -2.40
C GLU A 5 -31.84 -26.29 -3.37
N THR A 6 -33.03 -26.55 -3.95
CA THR A 6 -33.71 -25.64 -4.89
C THR A 6 -34.12 -24.34 -4.21
N GLY A 7 -34.79 -24.43 -3.05
CA GLY A 7 -35.23 -23.22 -2.32
C GLY A 7 -34.06 -22.35 -1.83
N LEU A 8 -32.95 -22.98 -1.40
CA LEU A 8 -31.73 -22.26 -1.04
C LEU A 8 -31.15 -21.51 -2.25
N LEU A 9 -31.15 -22.16 -3.41
CA LEU A 9 -30.57 -21.60 -4.63
C LEU A 9 -31.41 -20.47 -5.23
N GLU A 10 -32.73 -20.58 -5.18
CA GLU A 10 -33.65 -19.51 -5.60
C GLU A 10 -33.45 -18.25 -4.75
N ARG A 11 -33.40 -18.41 -3.42
CA ARG A 11 -33.08 -17.31 -2.50
C ARG A 11 -31.71 -16.70 -2.79
N TRP A 12 -30.68 -17.54 -2.97
CA TRP A 12 -29.34 -17.08 -3.32
C TRP A 12 -29.34 -16.23 -4.58
N ARG A 13 -29.96 -16.71 -5.66
CA ARG A 13 -29.98 -16.00 -6.94
C ARG A 13 -30.70 -14.66 -6.84
N ALA A 14 -31.79 -14.59 -6.06
CA ALA A 14 -32.53 -13.36 -5.83
C ALA A 14 -31.71 -12.33 -5.02
N GLU A 15 -30.99 -12.77 -3.99
CA GLU A 15 -30.21 -11.88 -3.11
C GLU A 15 -28.78 -11.62 -3.62
N ARG A 16 -28.25 -12.42 -4.56
CA ARG A 16 -26.88 -12.29 -5.06
C ARG A 16 -26.50 -10.89 -5.54
N PRO A 17 -27.38 -10.11 -6.22
CA PRO A 17 -27.09 -8.71 -6.55
C PRO A 17 -26.84 -7.83 -5.31
N MET A 18 -27.56 -8.04 -4.21
CA MET A 18 -27.34 -7.35 -2.94
C MET A 18 -25.96 -7.67 -2.37
N TYR A 19 -25.57 -8.95 -2.36
CA TYR A 19 -24.22 -9.35 -1.91
C TYR A 19 -23.11 -8.79 -2.81
N ALA A 20 -23.35 -8.72 -4.13
CA ALA A 20 -22.40 -8.09 -5.05
C ALA A 20 -22.25 -6.59 -4.77
N ALA A 21 -23.36 -5.87 -4.58
CA ALA A 21 -23.36 -4.46 -4.22
C ALA A 21 -22.64 -4.22 -2.89
N TRP A 22 -22.87 -5.06 -1.88
CA TRP A 22 -22.17 -4.99 -0.61
C TRP A 22 -20.65 -5.20 -0.78
N GLY A 23 -20.24 -6.21 -1.54
CA GLY A 23 -18.82 -6.43 -1.84
C GLY A 23 -18.16 -5.26 -2.56
N ASN A 24 -18.86 -4.63 -3.52
CA ASN A 24 -18.37 -3.44 -4.22
C ASN A 24 -18.22 -2.24 -3.28
N PHE A 25 -19.23 -2.00 -2.42
CA PHE A 25 -19.18 -0.93 -1.42
C PHE A 25 -18.00 -1.11 -0.45
N VAL A 26 -17.82 -2.34 0.07
CA VAL A 26 -16.70 -2.64 0.99
C VAL A 26 -15.36 -2.46 0.28
N ALA A 27 -15.24 -2.92 -0.98
CA ALA A 27 -14.01 -2.73 -1.76
C ALA A 27 -13.69 -1.24 -1.97
N ALA A 28 -14.66 -0.44 -2.41
CA ALA A 28 -14.46 1.00 -2.61
C ALA A 28 -14.06 1.70 -1.31
N THR A 29 -14.82 1.46 -0.24
CA THR A 29 -14.57 2.07 1.08
C THR A 29 -13.18 1.72 1.63
N LEU A 30 -12.80 0.45 1.57
CA LEU A 30 -11.47 0.01 2.04
C LEU A 30 -10.35 0.56 1.16
N THR A 31 -10.55 0.57 -0.15
CA THR A 31 -9.56 1.08 -1.10
C THR A 31 -9.27 2.56 -0.82
N ASP A 32 -10.30 3.39 -0.64
CA ASP A 32 -10.15 4.81 -0.31
C ASP A 32 -9.50 5.03 1.06
N ALA A 33 -9.89 4.25 2.06
CA ALA A 33 -9.33 4.39 3.40
C ALA A 33 -7.87 3.92 3.47
N VAL A 34 -7.52 2.81 2.81
CA VAL A 34 -6.12 2.35 2.69
C VAL A 34 -5.30 3.38 1.92
N ALA A 35 -5.81 3.95 0.81
CA ALA A 35 -5.10 4.97 0.04
C ALA A 35 -4.66 6.17 0.89
N ARG A 36 -5.50 6.59 1.84
CA ARG A 36 -5.17 7.68 2.78
C ARG A 36 -4.07 7.30 3.77
N GLU A 37 -4.08 6.07 4.27
CA GLU A 37 -3.08 5.58 5.24
C GLU A 37 -1.69 5.37 4.62
N ILE A 38 -1.63 5.02 3.33
CA ILE A 38 -0.36 4.68 2.65
C ILE A 38 0.29 5.88 1.95
N HIS A 39 -0.35 7.06 1.95
CA HIS A 39 0.17 8.26 1.29
C HIS A 39 1.60 8.58 1.78
N PRO A 40 2.55 8.89 0.88
CA PRO A 40 2.40 9.22 -0.54
C PRO A 40 2.43 8.01 -1.50
N THR A 41 2.50 6.78 -0.99
CA THR A 41 2.47 5.56 -1.82
C THR A 41 1.12 5.42 -2.52
N THR A 42 1.12 4.88 -3.74
CA THR A 42 -0.11 4.60 -4.48
C THR A 42 -0.65 3.20 -4.16
N LEU A 43 -1.96 3.01 -4.31
CA LEU A 43 -2.59 1.70 -4.17
C LEU A 43 -2.04 0.66 -5.14
N GLU A 44 -1.66 1.08 -6.35
CA GLU A 44 -1.07 0.19 -7.37
C GLU A 44 0.28 -0.39 -6.91
N LEU A 45 1.08 0.40 -6.19
CA LEU A 45 2.35 -0.08 -5.63
C LEU A 45 2.15 -0.89 -4.35
N PHE A 46 1.12 -0.58 -3.57
CA PHE A 46 0.81 -1.24 -2.31
C PHE A 46 0.17 -2.62 -2.51
N LEU A 47 -0.83 -2.71 -3.40
CA LEU A 47 -1.55 -3.93 -3.71
C LEU A 47 -0.84 -4.69 -4.83
N ARG A 48 -0.53 -5.96 -4.60
CA ARG A 48 0.13 -6.83 -5.59
C ARG A 48 -0.86 -7.49 -6.54
N ILE A 49 -2.14 -7.47 -6.20
CA ILE A 49 -3.23 -7.99 -7.03
C ILE A 49 -4.41 -7.01 -6.93
N PRO A 50 -5.06 -6.67 -8.07
CA PRO A 50 -6.27 -5.85 -8.05
C PRO A 50 -7.38 -6.46 -7.20
N ILE A 51 -8.01 -5.64 -6.37
CA ILE A 51 -9.15 -6.05 -5.55
C ILE A 51 -10.35 -6.27 -6.49
N LYS A 52 -10.91 -7.48 -6.45
CA LYS A 52 -12.14 -7.82 -7.17
C LYS A 52 -13.11 -8.53 -6.22
N PRO A 53 -14.22 -7.89 -5.83
CA PRO A 53 -15.30 -8.55 -5.10
C PRO A 53 -15.77 -9.79 -5.87
N ARG A 54 -15.86 -10.93 -5.19
CA ARG A 54 -16.31 -12.18 -5.78
C ARG A 54 -17.48 -12.74 -5.00
N THR A 55 -18.64 -12.82 -5.65
CA THR A 55 -19.76 -13.62 -5.15
C THR A 55 -19.51 -15.10 -5.34
N LYS A 56 -19.98 -15.93 -4.41
CA LYS A 56 -19.90 -17.39 -4.48
C LYS A 56 -20.66 -17.92 -5.70
N ALA A 57 -20.15 -18.97 -6.33
CA ALA A 57 -20.85 -19.65 -7.40
C ALA A 57 -21.91 -20.61 -6.82
N ASP A 58 -23.04 -20.76 -7.50
CA ASP A 58 -24.13 -21.68 -7.20
C ASP A 58 -23.66 -23.07 -6.72
N PRO A 59 -22.84 -23.83 -7.50
CA PRO A 59 -22.38 -25.15 -7.07
C PRO A 59 -21.49 -25.10 -5.81
N SER A 60 -20.73 -24.03 -5.63
CA SER A 60 -19.88 -23.85 -4.45
C SER A 60 -20.69 -23.53 -3.19
N LEU A 61 -21.82 -22.82 -3.33
CA LEU A 61 -22.74 -22.55 -2.23
C LEU A 61 -23.43 -23.83 -1.77
N LEU A 62 -24.00 -24.60 -2.71
CA LEU A 62 -24.67 -25.88 -2.41
C LEU A 62 -23.70 -26.88 -1.77
N ALA A 63 -22.48 -27.02 -2.32
CA ALA A 63 -21.47 -27.90 -1.74
C ALA A 63 -21.11 -27.49 -0.31
N LYS A 64 -21.03 -26.18 -0.02
CA LYS A 64 -20.73 -25.68 1.33
C LYS A 64 -21.90 -25.88 2.29
N ALA A 65 -23.14 -25.70 1.82
CA ALA A 65 -24.36 -25.86 2.61
C ALA A 65 -24.63 -27.32 3.00
N PHE A 66 -24.40 -28.28 2.09
CA PHE A 66 -24.90 -29.65 2.26
C PHE A 66 -23.84 -30.76 2.26
N ARG A 67 -22.59 -30.51 1.82
CA ARG A 67 -21.61 -31.59 1.55
C ARG A 67 -20.33 -31.54 2.39
N ARG A 68 -20.05 -30.47 3.14
CA ARG A 68 -18.76 -30.29 3.85
C ARG A 68 -18.66 -30.93 5.25
N GLY A 69 -19.62 -31.74 5.67
CA GLY A 69 -19.57 -32.46 6.96
C GLY A 69 -19.67 -31.57 8.20
N LYS A 70 -19.95 -30.27 8.05
CA LYS A 70 -20.39 -29.37 9.13
C LYS A 70 -21.89 -29.11 8.93
N PRO A 71 -22.78 -29.73 9.71
CA PRO A 71 -24.20 -29.44 9.59
C PRO A 71 -24.44 -28.02 10.09
N TYR A 72 -24.75 -27.10 9.18
CA TYR A 72 -25.30 -25.80 9.53
C TYR A 72 -26.76 -25.97 9.94
N ALA A 73 -27.16 -25.29 11.01
CA ALA A 73 -28.56 -25.28 11.44
C ALA A 73 -29.39 -24.44 10.46
N ASP A 74 -28.83 -23.32 10.00
CA ASP A 74 -29.35 -22.50 8.92
C ASP A 74 -28.25 -22.28 7.87
N PRO A 75 -28.08 -23.22 6.92
CA PRO A 75 -27.00 -23.17 5.94
C PRO A 75 -26.97 -21.89 5.12
N TYR A 76 -28.10 -21.23 4.93
CA TYR A 76 -28.11 -19.99 4.16
C TYR A 76 -27.55 -18.84 4.99
N ASN A 77 -28.01 -18.64 6.23
CA ASN A 77 -27.54 -17.54 7.06
C ASN A 77 -26.14 -17.79 7.66
N ASP A 78 -25.78 -19.04 7.95
CA ASP A 78 -24.50 -19.41 8.56
C ASP A 78 -23.31 -19.35 7.58
N ILE A 79 -23.57 -19.35 6.26
CA ILE A 79 -22.51 -19.14 5.27
C ILE A 79 -22.21 -17.65 5.15
N GLU A 80 -21.09 -17.22 5.72
CA GLU A 80 -20.67 -15.80 5.74
C GLU A 80 -19.87 -15.38 4.48
N ASP A 81 -19.23 -16.33 3.78
CA ASP A 81 -18.40 -16.08 2.58
C ASP A 81 -19.21 -16.11 1.27
N LYS A 82 -20.42 -15.55 1.29
CA LYS A 82 -21.26 -15.41 0.07
C LYS A 82 -20.71 -14.37 -0.89
N VAL A 83 -20.06 -13.34 -0.36
CA VAL A 83 -19.20 -12.42 -1.11
C VAL A 83 -17.88 -12.27 -0.36
N GLY A 84 -16.79 -12.29 -1.11
CA GLY A 84 -15.44 -12.22 -0.57
C GLY A 84 -14.55 -11.22 -1.30
N LEU A 85 -13.61 -10.65 -0.56
CA LEU A 85 -12.57 -9.73 -1.03
C LEU A 85 -11.21 -10.27 -0.66
N ARG A 86 -10.22 -9.98 -1.50
CA ARG A 86 -8.82 -10.36 -1.24
C ARG A 86 -7.92 -9.15 -1.38
N PHE A 87 -7.20 -8.87 -0.31
CA PHE A 87 -6.13 -7.87 -0.26
C PHE A 87 -4.81 -8.61 -0.24
N VAL A 88 -4.02 -8.45 -1.31
CA VAL A 88 -2.69 -9.07 -1.44
C VAL A 88 -1.62 -7.99 -1.39
N VAL A 89 -0.84 -7.98 -0.32
CA VAL A 89 0.23 -7.00 -0.06
C VAL A 89 1.61 -7.64 -0.21
N LEU A 90 2.68 -6.86 -0.12
CA LEU A 90 4.03 -7.40 -0.27
C LEU A 90 4.49 -8.20 0.96
N VAL A 91 4.42 -7.58 2.14
CA VAL A 91 4.97 -8.11 3.40
C VAL A 91 3.94 -8.07 4.52
N SER A 92 4.20 -8.79 5.62
CA SER A 92 3.30 -8.88 6.76
C SER A 92 2.99 -7.54 7.45
N ALA A 93 3.91 -6.57 7.50
CA ALA A 93 3.62 -5.26 8.07
C ALA A 93 2.50 -4.50 7.32
N ASP A 94 2.40 -4.69 6.00
CA ASP A 94 1.35 -4.07 5.19
C ASP A 94 -0.04 -4.65 5.49
N ILE A 95 -0.10 -5.91 5.97
CA ILE A 95 -1.35 -6.52 6.43
C ILE A 95 -1.94 -5.68 7.56
N LYS A 96 -1.11 -5.24 8.52
CA LYS A 96 -1.54 -4.46 9.68
C LYS A 96 -2.23 -3.15 9.32
N ILE A 97 -1.81 -2.52 8.22
CA ILE A 97 -2.46 -1.30 7.70
C ILE A 97 -3.91 -1.62 7.28
N VAL A 98 -4.09 -2.67 6.48
CA VAL A 98 -5.44 -3.10 6.04
C VAL A 98 -6.29 -3.53 7.24
N GLU A 99 -5.73 -4.26 8.21
CA GLU A 99 -6.44 -4.65 9.43
C GLU A 99 -6.94 -3.43 10.22
N ARG A 100 -6.11 -2.39 10.36
CA ARG A 100 -6.50 -1.16 11.05
C ARG A 100 -7.70 -0.51 10.37
N VAL A 101 -7.66 -0.39 9.05
CA VAL A 101 -8.74 0.20 8.24
C VAL A 101 -10.03 -0.63 8.35
N VAL A 102 -9.93 -1.95 8.27
CA VAL A 102 -11.09 -2.86 8.41
C VAL A 102 -11.76 -2.69 9.77
N ASN A 103 -10.99 -2.58 10.85
CA ASN A 103 -11.52 -2.50 12.21
C ASN A 103 -12.05 -1.11 12.59
N THR A 104 -11.60 -0.04 11.94
CA THR A 104 -11.97 1.35 12.27
C THR A 104 -13.10 1.91 11.41
N CYS A 105 -13.50 1.22 10.35
CA CYS A 105 -14.55 1.70 9.46
C CYS A 105 -15.92 1.78 10.16
N PRO A 106 -16.63 2.93 10.08
CA PRO A 106 -17.91 3.09 10.74
C PRO A 106 -19.05 2.29 10.08
N ASN A 107 -18.95 1.93 8.79
CA ASN A 107 -20.07 1.38 8.01
C ASN A 107 -20.38 -0.10 8.30
N TRP A 108 -19.50 -0.82 9.00
CA TRP A 108 -19.68 -2.23 9.31
C TRP A 108 -19.17 -2.59 10.70
N THR A 109 -19.65 -3.72 11.23
CA THR A 109 -18.99 -4.42 12.33
C THR A 109 -18.00 -5.42 11.76
N ALA A 110 -16.78 -5.47 12.29
CA ALA A 110 -15.76 -6.43 11.87
C ALA A 110 -15.56 -7.50 12.95
N VAL A 111 -15.52 -8.77 12.54
CA VAL A 111 -15.14 -9.91 13.40
C VAL A 111 -13.95 -10.61 12.75
N ARG A 112 -12.85 -10.76 13.49
CA ARG A 112 -11.70 -11.56 13.04
C ARG A 112 -12.09 -13.03 13.13
N ALA A 113 -12.49 -13.63 12.01
CA ALA A 113 -12.93 -15.02 11.94
C ALA A 113 -11.76 -16.01 11.91
N ARG A 114 -10.57 -15.53 11.51
CA ARG A 114 -9.34 -16.30 11.60
C ARG A 114 -8.16 -15.41 11.96
N ASP A 115 -7.45 -15.81 13.02
CA ASP A 115 -6.25 -15.15 13.50
C ASP A 115 -5.07 -16.11 13.44
N TYR A 116 -4.29 -16.03 12.36
CA TYR A 116 -3.16 -16.93 12.19
C TYR A 116 -2.01 -16.64 13.17
N GLU A 117 -1.91 -15.43 13.74
CA GLU A 117 -0.87 -15.10 14.72
C GLU A 117 -1.16 -15.81 16.04
N GLU A 118 -2.43 -15.83 16.44
CA GLU A 118 -2.88 -16.60 17.61
C GLU A 118 -2.77 -18.11 17.35
N GLU A 119 -3.14 -18.61 16.16
CA GLU A 119 -2.95 -20.02 15.78
C GLU A 119 -1.47 -20.43 15.88
N ARG A 120 -0.54 -19.60 15.39
CA ARG A 120 0.91 -19.83 15.51
C ARG A 120 1.37 -19.86 16.96
N ARG A 121 0.88 -18.94 17.80
CA ARG A 121 1.23 -18.89 19.23
C ARG A 121 0.79 -20.16 19.96
N GLN A 122 -0.37 -20.70 19.60
CA GLN A 122 -0.89 -21.94 20.18
C GLN A 122 -0.17 -23.19 19.65
N ARG A 123 0.36 -23.16 18.42
CA ARG A 123 1.03 -24.30 17.76
C ARG A 123 2.38 -23.88 17.15
N PRO A 124 3.38 -23.50 17.98
CA PRO A 124 4.61 -22.85 17.49
C PRO A 124 5.53 -23.75 16.66
N TYR A 125 5.35 -25.07 16.72
CA TYR A 125 6.11 -26.04 15.92
C TYR A 125 5.46 -26.33 14.54
N GLU A 126 4.30 -25.72 14.26
CA GLU A 126 3.51 -26.00 13.06
C GLU A 126 3.55 -24.83 12.08
N PHE A 127 3.97 -25.13 10.86
CA PHE A 127 4.05 -24.18 9.75
C PHE A 127 2.86 -24.42 8.81
N ASP A 128 1.68 -24.04 9.29
CA ASP A 128 0.41 -24.25 8.60
C ASP A 128 -0.02 -23.01 7.81
N TYR A 129 -1.08 -23.15 7.03
CA TYR A 129 -1.65 -22.08 6.22
C TYR A 129 -1.97 -20.80 7.02
N GLN A 130 -1.44 -19.66 6.57
CA GLN A 130 -1.57 -18.35 7.23
C GLN A 130 -2.34 -17.34 6.37
N SER A 131 -3.41 -16.79 6.95
CA SER A 131 -4.13 -15.65 6.40
C SER A 131 -5.04 -15.05 7.45
N VAL A 132 -5.15 -13.72 7.46
CA VAL A 132 -6.14 -13.03 8.28
C VAL A 132 -7.46 -13.00 7.54
N HIS A 133 -8.52 -13.49 8.18
CA HIS A 133 -9.88 -13.42 7.65
C HIS A 133 -10.74 -12.57 8.58
N TYR A 134 -11.41 -11.57 8.01
CA TYR A 134 -12.46 -10.82 8.68
C TYR A 134 -13.80 -11.16 8.05
N ILE A 135 -14.84 -11.23 8.87
CA ILE A 135 -16.22 -11.12 8.41
C ILE A 135 -16.70 -9.73 8.81
N VAL A 136 -16.98 -8.91 7.81
CA VAL A 136 -17.61 -7.60 8.01
C VAL A 136 -19.09 -7.69 7.70
N ARG A 137 -19.92 -7.05 8.52
CA ARG A 137 -21.37 -6.99 8.35
C ARG A 137 -21.83 -5.56 8.30
N SER A 138 -22.66 -5.21 7.32
CA SER A 138 -23.26 -3.86 7.26
C SER A 138 -23.96 -3.55 8.59
N LYS A 139 -23.70 -2.39 9.18
CA LYS A 139 -24.36 -2.00 10.44
C LYS A 139 -25.82 -1.67 10.20
N ASP A 140 -26.07 -0.86 9.18
CA ASP A 140 -27.38 -0.36 8.82
C ASP A 140 -27.75 -0.77 7.39
N GLU A 141 -29.02 -0.58 7.03
CA GLU A 141 -29.43 -0.65 5.64
C GLU A 141 -28.83 0.54 4.86
N LEU A 142 -28.29 0.28 3.68
CA LEU A 142 -27.75 1.33 2.81
C LEU A 142 -27.98 1.01 1.34
N THR A 143 -28.01 2.03 0.50
CA THR A 143 -28.12 1.87 -0.95
C THR A 143 -26.79 2.16 -1.61
N PHE A 144 -26.31 1.25 -2.46
CA PHE A 144 -25.10 1.43 -3.27
C PHE A 144 -25.37 0.99 -4.71
N ASP A 145 -25.00 1.83 -5.67
CA ASP A 145 -25.28 1.61 -7.11
C ASP A 145 -26.74 1.22 -7.42
N GLY A 146 -27.69 1.82 -6.70
CA GLY A 146 -29.14 1.56 -6.88
C GLY A 146 -29.64 0.25 -6.28
N VAL A 147 -28.81 -0.49 -5.54
CA VAL A 147 -29.18 -1.73 -4.85
C VAL A 147 -29.23 -1.50 -3.35
N THR A 148 -30.34 -1.84 -2.70
CA THR A 148 -30.48 -1.80 -1.25
C THR A 148 -29.77 -3.01 -0.62
N ILE A 149 -28.85 -2.73 0.30
CA ILE A 149 -28.09 -3.68 1.09
C ILE A 149 -28.70 -3.73 2.48
N ALA A 150 -29.24 -4.89 2.86
CA ALA A 150 -29.83 -5.09 4.16
C ALA A 150 -28.77 -5.01 5.28
N ALA A 151 -29.17 -4.50 6.44
CA ALA A 151 -28.36 -4.56 7.65
C ALA A 151 -27.95 -6.01 7.96
N GLY A 152 -26.73 -6.21 8.46
CA GLY A 152 -26.17 -7.52 8.78
C GLY A 152 -25.64 -8.32 7.60
N THR A 153 -25.75 -7.83 6.35
CA THR A 153 -25.21 -8.52 5.15
C THR A 153 -23.70 -8.76 5.31
N PRO A 154 -23.22 -10.02 5.28
CA PRO A 154 -21.82 -10.35 5.50
C PRO A 154 -20.96 -10.23 4.23
N CYS A 155 -19.69 -9.85 4.40
CA CYS A 155 -18.63 -9.97 3.42
C CYS A 155 -17.36 -10.50 4.09
N GLU A 156 -16.73 -11.51 3.50
CA GLU A 156 -15.43 -12.00 3.95
C GLU A 156 -14.29 -11.17 3.34
N ILE A 157 -13.36 -10.68 4.17
CA ILE A 157 -12.15 -10.00 3.71
C ILE A 157 -10.95 -10.88 4.09
N GLN A 158 -10.20 -11.29 3.08
CA GLN A 158 -8.98 -12.06 3.24
C GLN A 158 -7.78 -11.14 3.01
N VAL A 159 -6.94 -10.94 4.02
CA VAL A 159 -5.70 -10.16 3.91
C VAL A 159 -4.51 -11.10 3.96
N ARG A 160 -3.62 -11.01 2.96
CA ARG A 160 -2.48 -11.92 2.76
C ARG A 160 -1.30 -11.20 2.16
N THR A 161 -0.08 -11.70 2.40
CA THR A 161 1.08 -11.36 1.57
C THR A 161 1.01 -12.08 0.22
N ILE A 162 1.80 -11.65 -0.76
CA ILE A 162 1.91 -12.32 -2.06
C ILE A 162 2.40 -13.77 -1.92
N LEU A 163 3.30 -14.03 -0.96
CA LEU A 163 3.78 -15.37 -0.67
C LEU A 163 2.65 -16.24 -0.10
N GLN A 164 1.91 -15.73 0.90
CA GLN A 164 0.74 -16.41 1.48
C GLN A 164 -0.33 -16.68 0.42
N HIS A 165 -0.53 -15.75 -0.51
CA HIS A 165 -1.45 -15.95 -1.64
C HIS A 165 -0.98 -17.09 -2.55
N ALA A 166 0.28 -17.11 -2.98
CA ALA A 166 0.82 -18.17 -3.81
C ALA A 166 0.68 -19.55 -3.17
N TYR A 167 1.00 -19.67 -1.87
CA TYR A 167 0.80 -20.92 -1.13
C TYR A 167 -0.67 -21.33 -1.05
N SER A 168 -1.57 -20.36 -0.85
CA SER A 168 -3.00 -20.62 -0.78
C SER A 168 -3.56 -21.19 -2.08
N GLU A 169 -3.10 -20.69 -3.23
CA GLU A 169 -3.51 -21.19 -4.54
C GLU A 169 -2.98 -22.61 -4.79
N LEU A 170 -1.75 -22.91 -4.33
CA LEU A 170 -1.19 -24.26 -4.42
C LEU A 170 -1.96 -25.29 -3.58
N THR A 171 -2.34 -24.92 -2.35
CA THR A 171 -2.80 -25.88 -1.32
C THR A 171 -4.31 -25.99 -1.16
N HIS A 172 -5.08 -24.96 -1.54
CA HIS A 172 -6.53 -24.91 -1.31
C HIS A 172 -7.30 -26.04 -2.01
N ASP A 173 -6.87 -26.44 -3.20
CA ASP A 173 -7.57 -27.46 -3.99
C ASP A 173 -7.00 -28.87 -3.84
N THR A 174 -5.82 -29.01 -3.23
CA THR A 174 -5.03 -30.26 -3.23
C THR A 174 -4.81 -30.86 -1.85
N ILE A 175 -4.48 -30.05 -0.83
CA ILE A 175 -4.04 -30.56 0.48
C ILE A 175 -5.15 -30.48 1.53
N TYR A 176 -6.01 -29.46 1.45
CA TYR A 176 -7.00 -29.17 2.49
C TYR A 176 -8.44 -29.59 2.12
N LYS A 177 -8.67 -30.18 0.93
CA LYS A 177 -9.97 -30.80 0.60
C LYS A 177 -10.05 -32.21 1.18
N PRO A 178 -11.11 -32.56 1.94
CA PRO A 178 -11.29 -33.90 2.52
C PRO A 178 -11.25 -35.05 1.51
N SER A 179 -11.53 -34.77 0.23
CA SER A 179 -11.52 -35.73 -0.87
C SER A 179 -10.11 -36.16 -1.30
N VAL A 180 -9.06 -35.43 -0.89
CA VAL A 180 -7.67 -35.74 -1.24
C VAL A 180 -6.92 -36.00 0.06
N GLN A 181 -6.67 -37.28 0.38
CA GLN A 181 -5.76 -37.62 1.47
C GLN A 181 -4.32 -37.35 1.00
N ALA A 182 -3.83 -36.13 1.22
CA ALA A 182 -2.44 -35.79 0.93
C ALA A 182 -1.50 -36.70 1.73
N SER A 183 -0.48 -37.26 1.06
CA SER A 183 0.51 -38.12 1.71
C SER A 183 1.33 -37.34 2.75
N PRO A 184 1.94 -38.02 3.75
CA PRO A 184 2.82 -37.37 4.71
C PRO A 184 3.92 -36.52 4.06
N GLU A 185 4.48 -36.97 2.93
CA GLU A 185 5.52 -36.26 2.17
C GLU A 185 5.00 -34.95 1.57
N VAL A 186 3.77 -34.95 1.06
CA VAL A 186 3.11 -33.73 0.55
C VAL A 186 2.88 -32.74 1.69
N LYS A 187 2.34 -33.20 2.83
CA LYS A 187 2.13 -32.36 4.01
C LYS A 187 3.45 -31.79 4.53
N ARG A 188 4.50 -32.61 4.58
CA ARG A 188 5.83 -32.18 5.02
C ARG A 188 6.42 -31.13 4.07
N SER A 189 6.23 -31.28 2.76
CA SER A 189 6.70 -30.34 1.76
C SER A 189 5.96 -29.01 1.84
N ALA A 190 4.64 -29.04 2.02
CA ALA A 190 3.83 -27.85 2.24
C ALA A 190 4.26 -27.07 3.49
N ALA A 191 4.49 -27.77 4.61
CA ALA A 191 5.00 -27.15 5.83
C ALA A 191 6.40 -26.53 5.65
N LYS A 192 7.29 -27.18 4.87
CA LYS A 192 8.60 -26.59 4.52
C LYS A 192 8.45 -25.30 3.71
N SER A 193 7.53 -25.27 2.76
CA SER A 193 7.26 -24.06 1.97
C SER A 193 6.76 -22.93 2.86
N MET A 194 5.85 -23.19 3.80
CA MET A 194 5.40 -22.19 4.77
C MET A 194 6.55 -21.66 5.63
N ALA A 195 7.42 -22.54 6.14
CA ALA A 195 8.59 -22.12 6.93
C ALA A 195 9.55 -21.22 6.12
N LEU A 196 9.80 -21.55 4.85
CA LEU A 196 10.62 -20.70 3.97
C LEU A 196 9.96 -19.36 3.68
N MET A 197 8.63 -19.34 3.53
CA MET A 197 7.90 -18.10 3.31
C MET A 197 7.93 -17.17 4.52
N GLU A 198 7.77 -17.70 5.74
CA GLU A 198 7.94 -16.91 6.97
C GLU A 198 9.35 -16.31 7.06
N ALA A 199 10.38 -17.13 6.84
CA ALA A 199 11.76 -16.64 6.86
C ALA A 199 12.01 -15.57 5.77
N THR A 200 11.42 -15.73 4.59
CA THR A 200 11.54 -14.76 3.50
C THR A 200 10.86 -13.43 3.86
N ASP A 201 9.68 -13.49 4.47
CA ASP A 201 8.97 -12.29 4.95
C ASP A 201 9.81 -11.54 5.99
N ASP A 202 10.44 -12.24 6.95
CA ASP A 202 11.36 -11.63 7.93
C ASP A 202 12.53 -10.90 7.26
N TYR A 203 13.13 -11.49 6.21
CA TYR A 203 14.20 -10.83 5.46
C TYR A 203 13.70 -9.64 4.65
N PHE A 204 12.53 -9.74 4.02
CA PHE A 204 11.93 -8.61 3.31
C PHE A 204 11.64 -7.45 4.24
N MET A 205 11.16 -7.73 5.46
CA MET A 205 10.97 -6.73 6.51
C MET A 205 12.28 -6.03 6.88
N LYS A 206 13.35 -6.79 7.14
CA LYS A 206 14.68 -6.20 7.45
C LYS A 206 15.24 -5.35 6.32
N VAL A 207 15.13 -5.82 5.07
CA VAL A 207 15.58 -5.06 3.90
C VAL A 207 14.79 -3.76 3.77
N ARG A 208 13.47 -3.80 3.99
CA ARG A 208 12.63 -2.59 4.00
C ARG A 208 13.07 -1.61 5.08
N GLU A 209 13.29 -2.07 6.31
CA GLU A 209 13.77 -1.23 7.41
C GLU A 209 15.10 -0.55 7.07
N TRP A 210 16.06 -1.28 6.50
CA TRP A 210 17.34 -0.71 6.07
C TRP A 210 17.20 0.30 4.95
N LEU A 211 16.34 0.03 3.96
CA LEU A 211 16.06 0.97 2.88
C LEU A 211 15.38 2.24 3.40
N ASP A 212 14.39 2.11 4.27
CA ASP A 212 13.71 3.26 4.86
C ASP A 212 14.67 4.10 5.72
N ALA A 213 15.55 3.46 6.50
CA ALA A 213 16.59 4.16 7.26
C ALA A 213 17.61 4.87 6.34
N ALA A 214 18.03 4.23 5.25
CA ALA A 214 18.97 4.81 4.29
C ALA A 214 18.35 6.01 3.53
N LEU A 215 17.05 5.96 3.25
CA LEU A 215 16.32 7.01 2.52
C LEU A 215 15.77 8.13 3.42
N ALA A 216 15.73 7.93 4.75
CA ALA A 216 15.17 8.90 5.68
C ALA A 216 15.78 10.30 5.56
N PRO A 217 17.13 10.47 5.49
CA PRO A 217 17.72 11.81 5.31
C PRO A 217 17.26 12.50 4.03
N SER A 218 17.29 11.81 2.89
CA SER A 218 16.82 12.37 1.61
C SER A 218 15.33 12.74 1.64
N ARG A 219 14.49 11.92 2.30
CA ARG A 219 13.06 12.23 2.48
C ARG A 219 12.84 13.47 3.35
N GLU A 220 13.61 13.65 4.41
CA GLU A 220 13.56 14.86 5.26
C GLU A 220 13.95 16.11 4.48
N VAL A 221 15.03 16.04 3.69
CA VAL A 221 15.48 17.14 2.82
C VAL A 221 14.42 17.46 1.78
N SER A 222 13.90 16.46 1.06
CA SER A 222 12.84 16.62 0.06
C SER A 222 11.61 17.30 0.66
N ALA A 223 11.14 16.84 1.83
CA ALA A 223 9.99 17.44 2.50
C ALA A 223 10.25 18.89 2.96
N ALA A 224 11.47 19.20 3.42
CA ALA A 224 11.86 20.55 3.81
C ALA A 224 11.87 21.49 2.59
N VAL A 225 12.49 21.08 1.47
CA VAL A 225 12.55 21.92 0.28
C VAL A 225 11.19 22.09 -0.38
N ASP A 226 10.30 21.09 -0.35
CA ASP A 226 8.93 21.23 -0.85
C ASP A 226 8.14 22.32 -0.09
N ARG A 227 8.19 22.26 1.26
CA ARG A 227 7.56 23.28 2.12
C ARG A 227 8.14 24.66 1.86
N LEU A 228 9.47 24.78 1.85
CA LEU A 228 10.15 26.05 1.67
C LEU A 228 9.94 26.62 0.26
N TYR A 229 9.95 25.78 -0.78
CA TYR A 229 9.71 26.23 -2.15
C TYR A 229 8.33 26.87 -2.29
N ARG A 230 7.30 26.24 -1.74
CA ARG A 230 5.93 26.78 -1.75
C ARG A 230 5.84 28.11 -1.01
N SER A 231 6.37 28.19 0.21
CA SER A 231 6.28 29.43 1.01
C SER A 231 7.14 30.56 0.43
N TYR A 232 8.31 30.23 -0.13
CA TYR A 232 9.28 31.18 -0.64
C TYR A 232 8.90 31.76 -2.00
N THR A 233 8.40 30.91 -2.91
CA THR A 233 8.09 31.34 -4.29
C THR A 233 6.61 31.67 -4.50
N GLY A 234 5.71 31.07 -3.70
CA GLY A 234 4.27 31.07 -3.91
C GLY A 234 3.80 30.13 -5.04
N LEU A 235 4.70 29.35 -5.65
CA LEU A 235 4.37 28.39 -6.69
C LEU A 235 3.93 27.05 -6.09
N VAL A 236 3.15 26.29 -6.84
CA VAL A 236 2.86 24.89 -6.53
C VAL A 236 4.02 24.03 -7.04
N PRO A 237 4.70 23.27 -6.16
CA PRO A 237 5.68 22.25 -6.53
C PRO A 237 5.23 21.34 -7.67
N GLN A 238 6.11 21.08 -8.64
CA GLN A 238 5.90 20.08 -9.69
C GLN A 238 7.02 19.04 -9.65
N SER A 239 7.11 18.29 -8.56
CA SER A 239 8.13 17.24 -8.39
C SER A 239 8.03 16.21 -9.51
N SER A 240 9.19 15.85 -10.05
CA SER A 240 9.39 14.88 -11.12
C SER A 240 10.59 13.98 -10.76
N PRO A 241 10.93 12.97 -11.58
CA PRO A 241 12.14 12.18 -11.35
C PRO A 241 13.44 13.02 -11.24
N LEU A 242 13.46 14.22 -11.84
CA LEU A 242 14.56 15.16 -11.67
C LEU A 242 14.70 15.64 -10.21
N ASP A 243 13.59 15.89 -9.51
CA ASP A 243 13.60 16.30 -8.11
C ASP A 243 14.35 15.29 -7.24
N THR A 244 14.05 13.99 -7.42
CA THR A 244 14.76 12.89 -6.75
C THR A 244 16.26 12.90 -7.06
N LEU A 245 16.65 12.99 -8.34
CA LEU A 245 18.07 13.03 -8.73
C LEU A 245 18.83 14.19 -8.09
N LEU A 246 18.18 15.36 -8.00
CA LEU A 246 18.77 16.54 -7.37
C LEU A 246 18.92 16.34 -5.86
N ILE A 247 17.92 15.76 -5.18
CA ILE A 247 18.01 15.46 -3.75
C ILE A 247 19.08 14.40 -3.47
N ASP A 248 19.16 13.33 -4.27
CA ASP A 248 20.15 12.27 -4.08
C ASP A 248 21.59 12.80 -4.21
N HIS A 249 21.84 13.68 -5.17
CA HIS A 249 23.17 14.28 -5.36
C HIS A 249 23.44 15.43 -4.39
N PHE A 250 22.58 16.45 -4.37
CA PHE A 250 22.84 17.68 -3.61
C PHE A 250 22.46 17.56 -2.13
N GLY A 251 21.63 16.59 -1.74
CA GLY A 251 21.20 16.35 -0.36
C GLY A 251 22.35 16.08 0.61
N GLN A 252 23.50 15.61 0.13
CA GLN A 252 24.68 15.40 0.98
C GLN A 252 25.22 16.70 1.64
N TRP A 253 24.86 17.88 1.12
CA TRP A 253 25.17 19.18 1.73
C TRP A 253 24.09 19.68 2.71
N ALA A 254 23.02 18.91 2.92
CA ALA A 254 22.03 19.16 3.97
C ALA A 254 22.48 18.45 5.26
N LYS A 255 23.06 19.23 6.17
CA LYS A 255 23.50 18.73 7.49
C LYS A 255 22.42 18.93 8.55
N GLU A 256 22.70 18.53 9.79
CA GLU A 256 21.84 18.82 10.92
C GLU A 256 21.51 20.33 11.00
N GLY A 257 20.23 20.67 11.19
CA GLY A 257 19.76 22.06 11.16
C GLY A 257 19.50 22.64 9.76
N PHE A 258 19.67 21.85 8.69
CA PHE A 258 19.53 22.30 7.30
C PHE A 258 18.29 23.15 7.01
N GLU A 259 17.09 22.76 7.44
CA GLU A 259 15.87 23.51 7.12
C GLU A 259 15.91 24.95 7.68
N VAL A 260 16.49 25.13 8.86
CA VAL A 260 16.61 26.45 9.50
C VAL A 260 17.63 27.30 8.77
N GLU A 261 18.79 26.72 8.44
CA GLU A 261 19.84 27.43 7.72
C GLU A 261 19.42 27.80 6.29
N LEU A 262 18.72 26.89 5.60
CA LEU A 262 18.17 27.15 4.28
C LEU A 262 17.16 28.28 4.35
N ARG A 263 16.24 28.28 5.32
CA ARG A 263 15.28 29.37 5.49
C ARG A 263 15.95 30.73 5.68
N GLN A 264 16.94 30.81 6.57
CA GLN A 264 17.70 32.05 6.77
C GLN A 264 18.39 32.51 5.49
N PHE A 265 18.99 31.59 4.74
CA PHE A 265 19.62 31.91 3.46
C PHE A 265 18.62 32.45 2.43
N LEU A 266 17.42 31.86 2.36
CA LEU A 266 16.37 32.30 1.46
C LEU A 266 15.84 33.69 1.84
N ASP A 267 15.70 33.98 3.13
CA ASP A 267 15.32 35.29 3.67
C ASP A 267 16.37 36.36 3.33
N ASP A 268 17.65 36.07 3.55
CA ASP A 268 18.79 36.95 3.20
C ASP A 268 18.88 37.21 1.69
N LYS A 269 18.36 36.28 0.88
CA LYS A 269 18.41 36.31 -0.59
C LYS A 269 17.02 36.40 -1.21
N ALA A 270 16.08 37.11 -0.60
CA ALA A 270 14.67 37.19 -1.03
C ALA A 270 14.44 37.43 -2.54
N PHE A 271 15.37 38.10 -3.24
CA PHE A 271 15.32 38.29 -4.69
C PHE A 271 15.36 36.98 -5.52
N LEU A 272 15.87 35.87 -4.97
CA LEU A 272 15.91 34.58 -5.68
C LEU A 272 14.50 34.05 -5.95
N ALA A 273 13.53 34.36 -5.08
CA ALA A 273 12.13 34.00 -5.31
C ALA A 273 11.62 34.55 -6.67
N ASP A 274 11.94 35.80 -6.99
CA ASP A 274 11.57 36.41 -8.27
C ASP A 274 12.32 35.80 -9.46
N ARG A 275 13.58 35.40 -9.27
CA ARG A 275 14.38 34.73 -10.31
C ARG A 275 13.78 33.36 -10.64
N ILE A 276 13.47 32.58 -9.62
CA ILE A 276 12.84 31.26 -9.75
C ILE A 276 11.47 31.41 -10.42
N ARG A 277 10.62 32.34 -9.95
CA ARG A 277 9.30 32.59 -10.56
C ARG A 277 9.36 32.95 -12.04
N LYS A 278 10.36 33.72 -12.46
CA LYS A 278 10.52 34.11 -13.88
C LYS A 278 10.99 32.95 -14.76
N ARG A 279 11.77 32.00 -14.23
CA ARG A 279 12.32 30.87 -15.00
C ARG A 279 11.40 29.64 -14.99
N ALA A 280 10.64 29.42 -13.93
CA ALA A 280 9.76 28.27 -13.77
C ALA A 280 8.81 28.03 -14.98
N PRO A 281 8.25 29.03 -15.68
CA PRO A 281 7.40 28.77 -16.84
C PRO A 281 8.12 28.10 -18.03
N VAL A 282 9.44 28.31 -18.19
CA VAL A 282 10.20 27.88 -19.37
C VAL A 282 11.25 26.81 -19.08
N ASP A 283 11.59 26.60 -17.81
CA ASP A 283 12.66 25.69 -17.39
C ASP A 283 12.19 24.74 -16.30
N LEU A 284 12.35 23.44 -16.55
CA LEU A 284 11.93 22.36 -15.65
C LEU A 284 12.65 22.42 -14.31
N LEU A 285 13.96 22.75 -14.30
CA LEU A 285 14.78 22.79 -13.09
C LEU A 285 14.17 23.73 -12.05
N PHE A 286 13.72 24.90 -12.48
CA PHE A 286 13.13 25.91 -11.61
C PHE A 286 11.67 25.62 -11.22
N ARG A 287 11.05 24.55 -11.73
CA ARG A 287 9.75 24.03 -11.25
C ARG A 287 9.92 23.01 -10.12
N GLN A 288 11.12 22.44 -9.97
CA GLN A 288 11.43 21.43 -8.97
C GLN A 288 11.73 22.10 -7.61
N PRO A 289 11.11 21.69 -6.50
CA PRO A 289 11.50 22.15 -5.17
C PRO A 289 12.99 21.97 -4.86
N ALA A 290 13.59 20.89 -5.34
CA ALA A 290 15.01 20.60 -5.15
C ALA A 290 15.94 21.67 -5.74
N VAL A 291 15.47 22.60 -6.58
CA VAL A 291 16.29 23.75 -7.02
C VAL A 291 16.81 24.57 -5.84
N LEU A 292 16.07 24.65 -4.73
CA LEU A 292 16.52 25.30 -3.50
C LEU A 292 17.71 24.55 -2.88
N MET A 293 17.71 23.21 -2.96
CA MET A 293 18.83 22.39 -2.53
C MET A 293 20.07 22.66 -3.39
N VAL A 294 19.91 22.84 -4.70
CA VAL A 294 21.01 23.20 -5.60
C VAL A 294 21.61 24.55 -5.22
N TYR A 295 20.79 25.60 -5.05
CA TYR A 295 21.27 26.91 -4.60
C TYR A 295 22.06 26.83 -3.29
N TRP A 296 21.53 26.06 -2.33
CA TRP A 296 22.18 25.86 -1.04
C TRP A 296 23.52 25.13 -1.18
N ALA A 297 23.56 24.01 -1.90
CA ALA A 297 24.77 23.23 -2.09
C ALA A 297 25.86 24.05 -2.80
N ILE A 298 25.51 24.80 -3.85
CA ILE A 298 26.47 25.72 -4.51
C ILE A 298 26.94 26.82 -3.55
N LYS A 299 26.06 27.39 -2.71
CA LYS A 299 26.46 28.38 -1.69
C LYS A 299 27.45 27.79 -0.68
N VAL A 300 27.23 26.55 -0.23
CA VAL A 300 28.05 25.91 0.81
C VAL A 300 29.36 25.39 0.25
N ALA A 301 29.34 24.81 -0.95
CA ALA A 301 30.48 24.17 -1.57
C ALA A 301 30.55 24.51 -3.07
N PRO A 302 30.90 25.76 -3.45
CA PRO A 302 30.85 26.24 -4.84
C PRO A 302 31.71 25.46 -5.84
N ARG A 303 32.69 24.66 -5.37
CA ARG A 303 33.58 23.88 -6.24
C ARG A 303 33.19 22.41 -6.32
N SER A 304 32.94 21.76 -5.19
CA SER A 304 32.66 20.32 -5.14
C SER A 304 31.19 19.96 -5.32
N ALA A 305 30.25 20.87 -5.02
CA ALA A 305 28.82 20.62 -5.24
C ALA A 305 28.44 20.20 -6.68
N PRO A 306 28.95 20.85 -7.74
CA PRO A 306 28.62 20.46 -9.11
C PRO A 306 29.38 19.21 -9.61
N GLU A 307 30.42 18.75 -8.91
CA GLU A 307 31.24 17.62 -9.38
C GLU A 307 30.43 16.33 -9.44
N ASN A 308 30.48 15.63 -10.58
CA ASN A 308 29.71 14.40 -10.84
C ASN A 308 28.20 14.54 -10.61
N GLY A 309 27.68 15.78 -10.68
CA GLY A 309 26.26 16.06 -10.48
C GLY A 309 25.41 15.80 -11.72
N PRO A 310 24.07 15.73 -11.54
CA PRO A 310 23.13 15.48 -12.64
C PRO A 310 22.87 16.71 -13.52
N LEU A 311 23.41 17.87 -13.16
CA LEU A 311 23.20 19.14 -13.88
C LEU A 311 24.41 19.49 -14.73
N THR A 312 24.13 19.92 -15.96
CA THR A 312 25.13 20.44 -16.87
C THR A 312 25.63 21.82 -16.44
N ASP A 313 26.75 22.20 -17.03
CA ASP A 313 27.33 23.52 -16.92
C ASP A 313 26.37 24.66 -17.31
N GLU A 314 25.57 24.44 -18.36
CA GLU A 314 24.59 25.42 -18.84
C GLU A 314 23.45 25.61 -17.83
N GLU A 315 22.96 24.52 -17.24
CA GLU A 315 21.91 24.53 -16.22
C GLU A 315 22.38 25.16 -14.90
N LEU A 316 23.66 25.00 -14.54
CA LEU A 316 24.25 25.60 -13.34
C LEU A 316 24.60 27.09 -13.51
N ALA A 317 24.88 27.56 -14.73
CA ALA A 317 25.25 28.95 -15.01
C ALA A 317 24.32 30.00 -14.38
N PRO A 318 22.98 29.93 -14.52
CA PRO A 318 22.07 30.89 -13.88
C PRO A 318 22.14 30.87 -12.35
N ILE A 319 22.38 29.71 -11.74
CA ILE A 319 22.46 29.55 -10.28
C ILE A 319 23.72 30.24 -9.74
N TYR A 320 24.87 30.00 -10.35
CA TYR A 320 26.12 30.68 -9.97
C TYR A 320 26.04 32.20 -10.15
N SER A 321 25.46 32.64 -11.27
CA SER A 321 25.26 34.06 -11.58
C SER A 321 24.40 34.74 -10.52
N ASP A 322 23.27 34.13 -10.14
CA ASP A 322 22.39 34.66 -9.11
C ASP A 322 23.07 34.73 -7.72
N LEU A 323 24.01 33.81 -7.43
CA LEU A 323 24.80 33.80 -6.21
C LEU A 323 25.99 34.76 -6.24
N GLY A 324 26.31 35.36 -7.39
CA GLY A 324 27.48 36.21 -7.57
C GLY A 324 28.80 35.43 -7.51
N LEU A 325 28.79 34.15 -7.87
CA LEU A 325 29.93 33.25 -7.80
C LEU A 325 30.50 32.97 -9.20
N ALA A 326 31.82 32.87 -9.30
CA ALA A 326 32.48 32.36 -10.50
C ALA A 326 32.35 30.83 -10.55
N ARG A 327 31.99 30.28 -11.71
CA ARG A 327 31.95 28.84 -11.90
C ARG A 327 33.37 28.25 -11.86
N PRO A 328 33.56 27.09 -11.21
CA PRO A 328 34.81 26.33 -11.33
C PRO A 328 34.96 25.89 -12.78
N VAL A 329 36.14 26.11 -13.38
CA VAL A 329 36.44 25.56 -14.70
C VAL A 329 36.64 24.05 -14.52
N ALA A 330 35.89 23.23 -15.27
CA ALA A 330 36.08 21.78 -15.25
C ALA A 330 37.54 21.46 -15.57
N GLN A 331 38.23 20.75 -14.66
CA GLN A 331 39.50 20.12 -15.00
C GLN A 331 39.15 18.95 -15.91
N GLY A 332 39.47 19.12 -17.21
CA GLY A 332 39.22 18.12 -18.25
C GLY A 332 40.10 16.89 -18.13
#